data_AF-A0A349XRT3-F1
#
_entry.id   AF-A0A349XRT3-F1
#
_cell.length_a   1.000
_cell.length_b   1.000
_cell.length_c   1.000
_cell.angle_alpha   90.00
_cell.angle_beta   90.00
_cell.angle_gamma   90.00
#
_symmetry.space_group_name_H-M   'P 1'
#
loop_
_entity.id
_entity.type
_entity.pdbx_description
1 polymer ?
#
loop_
_entity_poly.entity_id
_entity_poly.type
_entity_poly.pdbx_seq_one_letter_code
_entity_poly.pdbx_strand_id
1 'polypeptide(L)'
;MRLKKTRTIARLGLGKIVALLASLLIWVAPAAAQNSDQYSFQEVVDAGHGFFGETTGGLAKVVERAFQQYGLPNGYILGQEGSGAFVAGLT
;
A
#
# COMPACT_ATOMS: atom_id res chain seq x y z
N MET A 1 -20.74 -13.37 -52.60
CA MET A 1 -19.54 -13.41 -51.71
C MET A 1 -19.61 -12.36 -50.58
N ARG A 2 -20.59 -12.40 -49.66
CA ARG A 2 -20.81 -11.29 -48.69
C ARG A 2 -21.34 -11.65 -47.27
N LEU A 3 -21.22 -12.89 -46.80
CA LEU A 3 -21.72 -13.28 -45.45
C LEU A 3 -20.64 -13.55 -44.39
N LYS A 4 -19.35 -13.47 -44.71
CA LYS A 4 -18.28 -13.75 -43.72
C LYS A 4 -17.81 -12.51 -42.93
N LYS A 5 -18.04 -11.30 -43.43
CA LYS A 5 -17.44 -10.06 -42.90
C LYS A 5 -18.05 -9.60 -41.56
N THR A 6 -19.36 -9.82 -41.36
CA THR A 6 -20.11 -9.34 -40.19
C THR A 6 -19.80 -10.11 -38.90
N ARG A 7 -19.54 -11.42 -39.01
CA ARG A 7 -19.15 -12.26 -37.85
C ARG A 7 -17.78 -11.91 -37.29
N THR A 8 -16.88 -11.38 -38.12
CA THR A 8 -15.51 -11.01 -37.71
C THR A 8 -15.50 -9.72 -36.88
N ILE A 9 -16.34 -8.74 -37.22
CA ILE A 9 -16.43 -7.46 -36.50
C ILE A 9 -17.04 -7.65 -35.10
N ALA A 10 -18.07 -8.50 -34.98
CA ALA A 10 -18.67 -8.84 -33.69
C ALA A 10 -17.71 -9.57 -32.74
N ARG A 11 -16.83 -10.43 -33.28
CA ARG A 11 -15.79 -11.15 -32.50
C ARG A 11 -14.66 -10.23 -32.03
N LEU A 12 -14.33 -9.20 -32.81
CA LEU A 12 -13.31 -8.19 -32.47
C LEU A 12 -13.76 -7.24 -31.35
N GLY A 13 -15.04 -6.85 -31.31
CA GLY A 13 -15.57 -6.01 -30.24
C GLY A 13 -15.60 -6.73 -28.89
N LEU A 14 -16.01 -8.00 -28.87
CA LEU A 14 -16.07 -8.82 -27.67
C LEU A 14 -14.66 -9.13 -27.12
N GLY A 15 -13.70 -9.44 -28.00
CA GLY A 15 -12.32 -9.70 -27.60
C GLY A 15 -11.64 -8.50 -26.91
N LYS A 16 -11.95 -7.28 -27.35
CA LYS A 16 -11.40 -6.06 -26.73
C LYS A 16 -12.01 -5.75 -25.36
N ILE A 17 -13.29 -6.00 -25.17
CA ILE A 17 -13.96 -5.82 -23.87
C ILE A 17 -13.44 -6.84 -22.86
N VAL A 18 -13.26 -8.10 -23.29
CA VAL A 18 -12.66 -9.15 -22.44
C VAL A 18 -11.21 -8.82 -22.11
N ALA A 19 -10.43 -8.29 -23.06
CA ALA A 19 -9.05 -7.85 -22.79
C ALA A 19 -8.98 -6.66 -21.82
N LEU A 20 -9.89 -5.70 -21.93
CA LEU A 20 -9.98 -4.57 -20.98
C LEU A 20 -10.38 -5.02 -19.57
N LEU A 21 -11.38 -5.91 -19.47
CA LEU A 21 -11.78 -6.49 -18.18
C LEU A 21 -10.67 -7.37 -17.58
N ALA A 22 -9.97 -8.14 -18.40
CA ALA A 22 -8.81 -8.92 -17.96
C ALA A 22 -7.67 -8.01 -17.47
N SER A 23 -7.43 -6.86 -18.12
CA SER A 23 -6.44 -5.88 -17.64
C SER A 23 -6.78 -5.25 -16.29
N LEU A 24 -8.06 -5.11 -15.96
CA LEU A 24 -8.51 -4.69 -14.63
C LEU A 24 -8.23 -5.75 -13.55
N LEU A 25 -8.28 -7.03 -13.90
CA LEU A 25 -8.05 -8.14 -12.97
C LEU A 25 -6.56 -8.41 -12.71
N ILE A 26 -5.66 -7.94 -13.58
CA ILE A 26 -4.21 -8.14 -13.45
C ILE A 26 -3.59 -7.27 -12.33
N TRP A 27 -4.32 -6.27 -11.81
CA TRP A 27 -3.84 -5.35 -10.78
C TRP A 27 -4.29 -5.65 -9.35
N VAL A 28 -4.89 -6.82 -9.09
CA VAL A 28 -5.27 -7.25 -7.73
C VAL A 28 -4.19 -8.17 -7.16
N ALA A 29 -2.99 -7.64 -6.94
CA ALA A 29 -2.00 -8.33 -6.11
C ALA A 29 -2.34 -8.06 -4.63
N PRO A 30 -2.38 -9.09 -3.76
CA PRO A 30 -2.55 -8.86 -2.33
C PRO A 30 -1.38 -8.01 -1.82
N ALA A 31 -1.68 -7.02 -0.98
CA ALA A 31 -0.64 -6.22 -0.34
C ALA A 31 0.19 -7.14 0.57
N ALA A 32 1.53 -7.01 0.58
CA ALA A 32 2.40 -7.86 1.38
C ALA A 32 2.09 -7.82 2.90
N ALA A 33 1.42 -6.74 3.37
CA ALA A 33 0.92 -6.59 4.73
C ALA A 33 -0.30 -7.49 5.06
N GLN A 34 -0.81 -8.29 4.12
CA GLN A 34 -1.85 -9.30 4.36
C GLN A 34 -1.30 -10.61 4.94
N ASN A 35 0.02 -10.76 5.10
CA ASN A 35 0.55 -11.84 5.90
C ASN A 35 0.06 -11.69 7.35
N SER A 36 -0.33 -12.81 7.95
CA SER A 36 -0.87 -12.88 9.30
C SER A 36 0.16 -12.54 10.38
N ASP A 37 1.39 -12.21 10.01
CA ASP A 37 2.44 -11.88 10.96
C ASP A 37 2.24 -10.44 11.47
N GLN A 38 1.96 -10.34 12.76
CA GLN A 38 1.83 -9.07 13.44
C GLN A 38 3.13 -8.73 14.17
N TYR A 39 3.43 -7.44 14.24
CA TYR A 39 4.64 -6.91 14.82
C TYR A 39 4.45 -6.63 16.30
N SER A 40 5.43 -7.04 17.11
CA SER A 40 5.41 -6.81 18.56
C SER A 40 5.75 -5.37 18.92
N PHE A 41 5.38 -4.96 20.13
CA PHE A 41 5.71 -3.63 20.65
C PHE A 41 7.22 -3.38 20.65
N GLN A 42 8.00 -4.36 21.14
CA GLN A 42 9.46 -4.26 21.24
C GLN A 42 10.09 -4.07 19.86
N GLU A 43 9.64 -4.82 18.86
CA GLU A 43 10.15 -4.72 17.50
C GLU A 43 9.89 -3.33 16.88
N VAL A 44 8.70 -2.78 17.06
CA VAL A 44 8.37 -1.43 16.54
C VAL A 44 9.17 -0.34 17.25
N VAL A 45 9.41 -0.47 18.55
CA VAL A 45 10.24 0.47 19.32
C VAL A 45 11.70 0.38 18.88
N ASP A 46 12.24 -0.83 18.72
CA ASP A 46 13.63 -1.05 18.30
C ASP A 46 13.87 -0.55 16.86
N ALA A 47 12.92 -0.81 15.94
CA ALA A 47 12.95 -0.25 14.58
C ALA A 47 12.87 1.29 14.61
N GLY A 48 12.09 1.84 15.53
CA GLY A 48 11.97 3.27 15.77
C GLY A 48 13.25 3.91 16.29
N HIS A 49 13.98 3.28 17.21
CA HIS A 49 15.28 3.76 17.69
C HIS A 49 16.30 3.86 16.57
N GLY A 50 16.33 2.87 15.67
CA GLY A 50 17.20 2.91 14.48
C GLY A 50 16.91 4.08 13.53
N PHE A 51 15.65 4.56 13.48
CA PHE A 51 15.22 5.62 12.57
C PHE A 51 15.23 7.03 13.20
N PHE A 52 14.72 7.16 14.42
CA PHE A 52 14.58 8.43 15.14
C PHE A 52 15.73 8.70 16.13
N GLY A 53 16.63 7.74 16.32
CA GLY A 53 17.71 7.80 17.30
C GLY A 53 17.35 7.21 18.66
N GLU A 54 18.36 6.68 19.35
CA GLU A 54 18.30 5.94 20.62
C GLU A 54 17.66 6.70 21.81
N THR A 55 17.41 8.00 21.69
CA THR A 55 17.01 8.88 22.82
C THR A 55 15.53 9.26 22.86
N THR A 56 14.68 8.63 22.05
CA THR A 56 13.28 9.04 21.91
C THR A 56 12.34 8.34 22.90
N GLY A 57 12.48 8.62 24.21
CA GLY A 57 11.52 8.12 25.22
C GLY A 57 10.06 8.52 24.94
N GLY A 58 9.84 9.62 24.22
CA GLY A 58 8.53 10.04 23.74
C GLY A 58 7.94 9.12 22.66
N LEU A 59 8.77 8.52 21.79
CA LEU A 59 8.34 7.59 20.75
C LEU A 59 7.70 6.35 21.36
N ALA A 60 8.38 5.72 22.33
CA ALA A 60 7.88 4.54 23.02
C ALA A 60 6.48 4.79 23.64
N LYS A 61 6.25 6.00 24.18
CA LYS A 61 4.95 6.34 24.78
C LYS A 61 3.83 6.49 23.76
N VAL A 62 4.13 7.06 22.59
CA VAL A 62 3.16 7.18 21.49
C VAL A 62 2.85 5.81 20.89
N VAL A 63 3.88 5.00 20.65
CA VAL A 63 3.73 3.62 20.16
C VAL A 63 2.92 2.78 21.17
N GLU A 64 3.19 2.90 22.47
CA GLU A 64 2.44 2.19 23.51
C GLU A 64 0.95 2.54 23.45
N ARG A 65 0.62 3.83 23.29
CA ARG A 65 -0.76 4.26 23.14
C ARG A 65 -1.41 3.72 21.86
N ALA A 66 -0.68 3.69 20.74
CA ALA A 66 -1.18 3.12 19.49
C ALA A 66 -1.48 1.62 19.66
N PHE A 67 -0.61 0.86 20.30
CA PHE A 67 -0.83 -0.57 20.57
C PHE A 67 -2.01 -0.81 21.51
N GLN A 68 -2.17 0.03 22.54
CA GLN A 68 -3.33 -0.05 23.45
C GLN A 68 -4.65 0.24 22.73
N GLN A 69 -4.65 1.14 21.74
CA GLN A 69 -5.85 1.55 21.01
C GLN A 69 -6.20 0.63 19.84
N TYR A 70 -5.19 0.13 19.13
CA TYR A 70 -5.37 -0.55 17.83
C TYR A 70 -4.88 -2.01 17.82
N GLY A 71 -4.24 -2.47 18.90
CA GLY A 71 -3.66 -3.81 18.97
C GLY A 71 -2.33 -3.92 18.22
N LEU A 72 -2.00 -5.14 17.78
CA LEU A 72 -0.74 -5.42 17.09
C LEU A 72 -0.84 -5.01 15.61
N PRO A 73 0.10 -4.20 15.09
CA PRO A 73 0.12 -3.83 13.68
C PRO A 73 0.61 -4.99 12.80
N ASN A 74 0.18 -5.02 11.54
CA ASN A 74 0.64 -5.94 10.50
C ASN A 74 1.70 -5.32 9.56
N GLY A 75 2.18 -4.11 9.89
CA GLY A 75 3.20 -3.39 9.13
C GLY A 75 3.60 -2.08 9.79
N TYR A 76 4.82 -1.63 9.49
CA TYR A 76 5.31 -0.29 9.81
C TYR A 76 6.07 0.30 8.62
N ILE A 77 6.08 1.64 8.50
CA ILE A 77 6.75 2.36 7.42
C ILE A 77 7.79 3.28 8.04
N LEU A 78 9.02 3.21 7.54
CA LEU A 78 10.11 4.11 7.89
C LEU A 78 10.46 4.94 6.67
N GLY A 79 10.58 6.25 6.82
CA GLY A 79 10.81 7.14 5.69
C GLY A 79 11.06 8.59 6.12
N GLN A 80 11.85 9.29 5.31
CA GLN A 80 12.13 10.70 5.52
C GLN A 80 11.17 11.53 4.66
N GLU A 81 10.46 12.45 5.29
CA GLU A 81 9.60 13.41 4.60
C GLU A 81 10.37 14.72 4.40
N GLY A 82 10.45 15.19 3.16
CA GLY A 82 11.01 16.49 2.81
C GLY A 82 9.93 17.36 2.17
N SER A 83 9.67 18.55 2.72
CA SER A 83 8.74 19.49 2.10
C SER A 83 9.50 20.49 1.24
N GLY A 84 9.17 20.57 -0.06
CA GLY A 84 9.72 21.56 -0.98
C GLY A 84 9.07 22.94 -0.87
N ALA A 85 8.51 23.27 0.30
CA ALA A 85 7.70 24.47 0.48
C ALA A 85 8.58 25.68 0.81
N PHE A 86 8.53 26.70 -0.05
CA PHE A 86 9.37 27.90 0.09
C PHE A 86 8.66 29.11 0.71
N VAL A 87 7.33 29.22 0.62
CA VAL A 87 6.59 30.45 1.03
C VAL A 87 5.27 30.16 1.75
N ALA A 88 4.57 29.08 1.43
CA ALA A 88 3.41 28.60 2.18
C ALA A 88 3.40 27.07 2.11
N GLY A 89 3.39 26.41 3.27
CA GLY A 89 3.60 24.96 3.41
C GLY A 89 2.63 24.10 2.62
N LEU A 90 3.10 22.90 2.23
CA LEU A 90 2.34 21.67 2.44
C LEU A 90 3.10 20.89 3.51
N THR A 91 3.02 21.39 4.74
CA THR A 91 3.37 20.64 5.95
C THR A 91 2.15 19.84 6.38
#